data_AF-A0A3A4WLC9-F1
#
_entry.id   AF-A0A3A4WLC9-F1
#
_cell.length_a   1.000
_cell.length_b   1.000
_cell.length_c   1.000
_cell.angle_alpha   90.00
_cell.angle_beta   90.00
_cell.angle_gamma   90.00
#
_symmetry.space_group_name_H-M   'P 1'
#
loop_
_entity.id
_entity.type
_entity.pdbx_description
1 polymer ?
#
loop_
_entity_poly.entity_id
_entity_poly.type
_entity_poly.pdbx_seq_one_letter_code
_entity_poly.pdbx_strand_id
1 'polypeptide(L)'
;MQRKSIPVICILLIFYLSRSITAATLTWSGSGSDNLASNPANWSVGRMPQNGDKVVFDAASSKDCIWDLPITISSLTITSGYTGKVILSDTQLIIEKFKTWNGGGADSLASNPANWSDNVIPQNGDKVLFDETTTKDCIWDINVAPASMSLTGYTGTATLNTSLTINGSLGILSGVLNLNNRNLDIGDYLLIGINGNLYATSSTITVKSIWFNYGNFYPGTSTVILTGTNQTIYGNTIFYNLIKTVTSADTLYFEAGSTQTIINNLTLQGSANNLLLLRSTKNGQSFPEWYINPQGTRNISFADIKDLYCTNFTNIIVMPDSVNSGNNTGVSFGGSECI
;
A
#
# COMPACT_ATOMS: atom_id res chain seq x y z
N MET A 1 -15.71 -68.27 -12.94
CA MET A 1 -15.37 -67.21 -11.96
C MET A 1 -14.97 -65.95 -12.72
N GLN A 2 -15.93 -65.07 -12.99
CA GLN A 2 -15.68 -63.79 -13.66
C GLN A 2 -15.08 -62.80 -12.64
N ARG A 3 -13.88 -62.27 -12.95
CA ARG A 3 -13.24 -61.19 -12.20
C ARG A 3 -13.90 -59.86 -12.59
N LYS A 4 -14.56 -59.21 -11.63
CA LYS A 4 -15.09 -57.84 -11.76
C LYS A 4 -13.93 -56.85 -11.75
N SER A 5 -13.84 -56.03 -12.81
CA SER A 5 -12.97 -54.87 -12.91
C SER A 5 -13.51 -53.73 -12.02
N ILE A 6 -12.65 -53.18 -11.16
CA ILE A 6 -12.94 -52.02 -10.30
C ILE A 6 -12.48 -50.77 -11.06
N PRO A 7 -13.34 -49.76 -11.30
CA PRO A 7 -12.91 -48.53 -11.95
C PRO A 7 -12.11 -47.67 -10.96
N VAL A 8 -10.88 -47.30 -11.34
CA VAL A 8 -10.07 -46.31 -10.64
C VAL A 8 -10.66 -44.93 -10.93
N ILE A 9 -11.27 -44.31 -9.92
CA ILE A 9 -11.73 -42.93 -9.98
C ILE A 9 -10.48 -42.04 -9.83
N CYS A 10 -10.01 -41.47 -10.94
CA CYS A 10 -9.08 -40.35 -10.92
C CYS A 10 -9.79 -39.13 -10.34
N ILE A 11 -9.58 -38.85 -9.06
CA ILE A 11 -9.99 -37.59 -8.43
C ILE A 11 -9.03 -36.52 -8.95
N LEU A 12 -9.50 -35.75 -9.93
CA LEU A 12 -8.87 -34.51 -10.36
C LEU A 12 -9.03 -33.50 -9.21
N LEU A 13 -8.03 -33.44 -8.31
CA LEU A 13 -7.92 -32.35 -7.33
C LEU A 13 -7.64 -31.06 -8.10
N ILE A 14 -8.70 -30.33 -8.45
CA ILE A 14 -8.60 -28.93 -8.85
C ILE A 14 -8.20 -28.17 -7.58
N PHE A 15 -6.93 -27.81 -7.50
CA PHE A 15 -6.48 -26.79 -6.56
C PHE A 15 -7.27 -25.51 -6.85
N TYR A 16 -8.28 -25.22 -6.02
CA TYR A 16 -8.75 -23.86 -5.84
C TYR A 16 -7.58 -23.09 -5.22
N LEU A 17 -6.67 -22.62 -6.07
CA LEU A 17 -5.86 -21.46 -5.76
C LEU A 17 -6.88 -20.39 -5.39
N SER A 18 -6.94 -20.04 -4.11
CA SER A 18 -7.62 -18.85 -3.62
C SER A 18 -6.99 -17.67 -4.37
N ARG A 19 -7.57 -17.31 -5.50
CA ARG A 19 -7.29 -16.03 -6.14
C ARG A 19 -7.62 -15.01 -5.08
N SER A 20 -6.62 -14.27 -4.60
CA SER A 20 -6.87 -13.00 -3.94
C SER A 20 -7.76 -12.21 -4.90
N ILE A 21 -9.03 -12.04 -4.55
CA ILE A 21 -9.98 -11.25 -5.34
C ILE A 21 -9.56 -9.81 -5.15
N THR A 22 -8.83 -9.26 -6.12
CA THR A 22 -8.68 -7.82 -6.24
C THR A 22 -10.01 -7.26 -6.71
N ALA A 23 -10.51 -6.23 -6.03
CA ALA A 23 -11.68 -5.46 -6.46
C ALA A 23 -11.52 -5.01 -7.93
N ALA A 24 -12.52 -5.28 -8.77
CA ALA A 24 -12.55 -4.86 -10.17
C ALA A 24 -13.57 -3.73 -10.40
N THR A 25 -13.43 -3.04 -11.53
CA THR A 25 -14.46 -2.12 -12.02
C THR A 25 -15.38 -2.86 -12.98
N LEU A 26 -16.68 -2.87 -12.69
CA LEU A 26 -17.71 -3.47 -13.53
C LEU A 26 -18.64 -2.38 -14.04
N THR A 27 -18.73 -2.28 -15.37
CA THR A 27 -19.65 -1.35 -16.04
C THR A 27 -20.92 -2.10 -16.44
N TRP A 28 -22.08 -1.56 -16.06
CA TRP A 28 -23.37 -2.07 -16.48
C TRP A 28 -23.55 -1.91 -17.99
N SER A 29 -23.61 -3.03 -18.70
CA SER A 29 -23.89 -3.07 -20.14
C SER A 29 -25.37 -3.34 -20.42
N GLY A 30 -26.05 -4.08 -19.53
CA GLY A 30 -27.41 -4.56 -19.77
C GLY A 30 -27.51 -5.49 -20.99
N SER A 31 -26.40 -6.11 -21.43
CA SER A 31 -26.37 -6.96 -22.63
C SER A 31 -27.04 -8.32 -22.46
N GLY A 32 -27.36 -8.72 -21.22
CA GLY A 32 -28.08 -9.95 -20.90
C GLY A 32 -29.54 -9.91 -21.30
N SER A 33 -30.18 -11.08 -21.15
CA SER A 33 -31.59 -11.32 -21.46
C SER A 33 -32.57 -10.72 -20.44
N ASP A 34 -32.06 -10.25 -19.31
CA ASP A 34 -32.80 -9.66 -18.21
C ASP A 34 -32.12 -8.38 -17.73
N ASN A 35 -32.73 -7.71 -16.75
CA ASN A 35 -32.20 -6.50 -16.13
C ASN A 35 -31.57 -6.77 -14.75
N LEU A 36 -31.21 -8.00 -14.40
CA LEU A 36 -30.73 -8.35 -13.06
C LEU A 36 -29.22 -8.07 -12.90
N ALA A 37 -28.82 -7.47 -11.77
CA ALA A 37 -27.41 -7.27 -11.42
C ALA A 37 -26.66 -8.60 -11.20
N SER A 38 -27.37 -9.65 -10.76
CA SER A 38 -26.80 -10.98 -10.58
C SER A 38 -26.47 -11.71 -11.89
N ASN A 39 -26.97 -11.25 -13.04
CA ASN A 39 -26.67 -11.85 -14.33
C ASN A 39 -25.29 -11.40 -14.85
N PRO A 40 -24.28 -12.30 -14.96
CA PRO A 40 -22.96 -11.98 -15.46
C PRO A 40 -22.90 -11.30 -16.83
N ALA A 41 -23.87 -11.60 -17.71
CA ALA A 41 -23.92 -11.07 -19.07
C ALA A 41 -24.30 -9.57 -19.12
N ASN A 42 -24.82 -9.02 -18.02
CA ASN A 42 -25.14 -7.59 -17.91
C ASN A 42 -23.95 -6.71 -17.52
N TRP A 43 -22.76 -7.28 -17.36
CA TRP A 43 -21.57 -6.56 -16.92
C TRP A 43 -20.44 -6.68 -17.94
N SER A 44 -19.68 -5.59 -18.10
CA SER A 44 -18.59 -5.47 -19.09
C SER A 44 -17.51 -6.56 -18.98
N VAL A 45 -17.33 -7.14 -17.79
CA VAL A 45 -16.31 -8.17 -17.51
C VAL A 45 -16.88 -9.60 -17.55
N GLY A 46 -18.15 -9.79 -17.90
CA GLY A 46 -18.78 -11.11 -17.99
C GLY A 46 -18.91 -11.86 -16.66
N ARG A 47 -18.91 -11.14 -15.53
CA ARG A 47 -19.17 -11.65 -14.18
C ARG A 47 -20.04 -10.66 -13.41
N MET A 48 -20.82 -11.15 -12.46
CA MET A 48 -21.56 -10.28 -11.54
C MET A 48 -20.59 -9.56 -10.56
N PRO A 49 -21.01 -8.40 -10.02
CA PRO A 49 -20.30 -7.73 -8.93
C PRO A 49 -20.15 -8.63 -7.69
N GLN A 50 -19.05 -8.40 -6.97
CA GLN A 50 -18.68 -9.06 -5.72
C GLN A 50 -18.36 -8.01 -4.64
N ASN A 51 -18.22 -8.44 -3.38
CA ASN A 51 -17.84 -7.53 -2.29
C ASN A 51 -16.54 -6.79 -2.63
N GLY A 52 -16.54 -5.47 -2.43
CA GLY A 52 -15.41 -4.58 -2.70
C GLY A 52 -15.29 -4.13 -4.17
N ASP A 53 -16.05 -4.68 -5.12
CA ASP A 53 -16.00 -4.21 -6.52
C ASP A 53 -16.50 -2.76 -6.67
N LYS A 54 -16.03 -2.09 -7.72
CA LYS A 54 -16.53 -0.78 -8.16
C LYS A 54 -17.60 -1.00 -9.21
N VAL A 55 -18.75 -0.37 -9.05
CA VAL A 55 -19.87 -0.47 -9.99
C VAL A 55 -20.04 0.85 -10.72
N VAL A 56 -20.09 0.79 -12.05
CA VAL A 56 -20.24 1.95 -12.94
C VAL A 56 -21.48 1.80 -13.81
N PHE A 57 -22.31 2.83 -13.81
CA PHE A 57 -23.40 3.05 -14.76
C PHE A 57 -23.04 4.26 -15.62
N ASP A 58 -22.82 4.03 -16.91
CA ASP A 58 -22.42 5.07 -17.86
C ASP A 58 -23.19 4.96 -19.19
N ALA A 59 -22.74 5.69 -20.21
CA ALA A 59 -23.36 5.70 -21.53
C ALA A 59 -23.29 4.34 -22.28
N ALA A 60 -22.61 3.33 -21.72
CA ALA A 60 -22.59 1.98 -22.30
C ALA A 60 -23.98 1.30 -22.29
N SER A 61 -24.91 1.77 -21.45
CA SER A 61 -26.27 1.25 -21.41
C SER A 61 -27.30 2.33 -21.06
N SER A 62 -28.52 2.15 -21.55
CA SER A 62 -29.71 2.91 -21.10
C SER A 62 -30.74 2.00 -20.43
N LYS A 63 -30.45 0.70 -20.30
CA LYS A 63 -31.38 -0.26 -19.68
C LYS A 63 -31.39 -0.08 -18.17
N ASP A 64 -32.58 -0.18 -17.60
CA ASP A 64 -32.77 -0.27 -16.15
C ASP A 64 -31.99 -1.47 -15.60
N CYS A 65 -31.40 -1.28 -14.42
CA CYS A 65 -30.76 -2.32 -13.63
C CYS A 65 -31.60 -2.58 -12.39
N ILE A 66 -31.95 -3.83 -12.16
CA ILE A 66 -32.57 -4.31 -10.93
C ILE A 66 -31.45 -4.88 -10.07
N TRP A 67 -31.15 -4.19 -8.97
CA TRP A 67 -30.13 -4.62 -8.02
C TRP A 67 -30.69 -5.70 -7.09
N ASP A 68 -30.18 -6.91 -7.24
CA ASP A 68 -30.59 -8.12 -6.53
C ASP A 68 -29.42 -8.82 -5.80
N LEU A 69 -28.32 -8.10 -5.55
CA LEU A 69 -27.11 -8.64 -4.92
C LEU A 69 -26.96 -8.15 -3.46
N PRO A 70 -26.87 -9.06 -2.46
CA PRO A 70 -26.64 -8.71 -1.06
C PRO A 70 -25.14 -8.54 -0.78
N ILE A 71 -24.51 -7.62 -1.49
CA ILE A 71 -23.06 -7.37 -1.42
C ILE A 71 -22.78 -5.92 -1.01
N THR A 72 -21.60 -5.72 -0.47
CA THR A 72 -21.06 -4.39 -0.18
C THR A 72 -20.05 -4.03 -1.28
N ILE A 73 -20.38 -3.06 -2.12
CA ILE A 73 -19.49 -2.57 -3.20
C ILE A 73 -18.60 -1.42 -2.69
N SER A 74 -17.42 -1.21 -3.27
CA SER A 74 -16.52 -0.14 -2.81
C SER A 74 -16.91 1.26 -3.32
N SER A 75 -17.58 1.34 -4.47
CA SER A 75 -18.11 2.59 -5.02
C SER A 75 -19.22 2.34 -6.03
N LEU A 76 -20.18 3.26 -6.07
CA LEU A 76 -21.18 3.36 -7.13
C LEU A 76 -20.97 4.67 -7.90
N THR A 77 -20.72 4.57 -9.21
CA THR A 77 -20.65 5.73 -10.10
C THR A 77 -21.82 5.68 -11.07
N ILE A 78 -22.65 6.72 -11.11
CA ILE A 78 -23.69 6.91 -12.12
C ILE A 78 -23.37 8.21 -12.87
N THR A 79 -22.97 8.09 -14.13
CA THR A 79 -22.66 9.27 -14.96
C THR A 79 -23.91 9.79 -15.65
N SER A 80 -23.90 11.05 -16.08
CA SER A 80 -25.03 11.67 -16.82
C SER A 80 -25.35 10.98 -18.15
N GLY A 81 -24.45 10.15 -18.68
CA GLY A 81 -24.68 9.35 -19.87
C GLY A 81 -25.59 8.13 -19.63
N TYR A 82 -25.75 7.69 -18.38
CA TYR A 82 -26.68 6.61 -18.03
C TYR A 82 -28.09 7.17 -17.87
N THR A 83 -29.00 6.74 -18.75
CA THR A 83 -30.41 7.21 -18.75
C THR A 83 -31.38 6.17 -18.19
N GLY A 84 -30.90 4.97 -17.87
CA GLY A 84 -31.67 3.94 -17.18
C GLY A 84 -31.83 4.22 -15.70
N LYS A 85 -32.61 3.37 -15.01
CA LYS A 85 -32.83 3.42 -13.56
C LYS A 85 -32.05 2.30 -12.87
N VAL A 86 -31.44 2.60 -11.72
CA VAL A 86 -31.00 1.57 -10.76
C VAL A 86 -32.12 1.37 -9.74
N ILE A 87 -32.75 0.20 -9.79
CA ILE A 87 -33.94 -0.16 -9.02
C ILE A 87 -33.52 -1.13 -7.92
N LEU A 88 -33.78 -0.76 -6.66
CA LEU A 88 -33.67 -1.68 -5.53
C LEU A 88 -35.01 -2.39 -5.37
N SER A 89 -35.04 -3.71 -5.51
CA SER A 89 -36.24 -4.51 -5.24
C SER A 89 -36.32 -4.85 -3.75
N ASP A 90 -35.76 -6.00 -3.37
CA ASP A 90 -35.81 -6.58 -2.01
C ASP A 90 -34.42 -6.71 -1.36
N THR A 91 -33.42 -6.02 -1.92
CA THR A 91 -32.05 -6.01 -1.41
C THR A 91 -31.57 -4.59 -1.12
N GLN A 92 -30.50 -4.48 -0.34
CA GLN A 92 -29.81 -3.21 -0.12
C GLN A 92 -28.59 -3.12 -1.03
N LEU A 93 -28.42 -1.95 -1.64
CA LEU A 93 -27.14 -1.57 -2.23
C LEU A 93 -26.29 -0.91 -1.14
N ILE A 94 -25.35 -1.67 -0.58
CA ILE A 94 -24.45 -1.17 0.45
C ILE A 94 -23.15 -0.75 -0.23
N ILE A 95 -22.76 0.50 -0.02
CA ILE A 95 -21.46 1.02 -0.43
C ILE A 95 -20.56 1.01 0.80
N GLU A 96 -19.32 0.54 0.67
CA GLU A 96 -18.31 0.68 1.72
C GLU A 96 -18.23 2.15 2.13
N LYS A 97 -18.60 2.43 3.37
CA LYS A 97 -18.53 3.78 3.92
C LYS A 97 -17.22 3.97 4.66
N PHE A 98 -16.60 5.12 4.44
CA PHE A 98 -15.53 5.56 5.31
C PHE A 98 -16.09 6.00 6.66
N LYS A 99 -15.34 5.71 7.72
CA LYS A 99 -15.42 6.41 9.00
C LYS A 99 -14.69 7.73 8.83
N THR A 100 -15.45 8.79 8.62
CA THR A 100 -14.91 10.11 8.35
C THR A 100 -14.77 10.89 9.65
N TRP A 101 -13.57 11.38 9.94
CA TRP A 101 -13.35 12.32 11.03
C TRP A 101 -14.05 13.64 10.70
N ASN A 102 -15.09 13.98 11.45
CA ASN A 102 -15.85 15.22 11.27
C ASN A 102 -15.59 16.23 12.40
N GLY A 103 -14.96 15.81 13.50
CA GLY A 103 -14.64 16.68 14.64
C GLY A 103 -15.85 17.33 15.32
N GLY A 104 -17.05 16.75 15.16
CA GLY A 104 -18.31 17.32 15.65
C GLY A 104 -18.51 17.29 17.17
N GLY A 105 -17.71 16.50 17.89
CA GLY A 105 -17.69 16.47 19.36
C GLY A 105 -17.00 17.70 19.97
N ALA A 106 -17.10 17.87 21.28
CA ALA A 106 -16.48 18.99 21.99
C ALA A 106 -14.94 18.87 22.03
N ASP A 107 -14.42 17.65 22.17
CA ASP A 107 -12.99 17.34 22.25
C ASP A 107 -12.39 16.91 20.90
N SER A 108 -11.08 16.64 20.88
CA SER A 108 -10.35 16.15 19.71
C SER A 108 -10.04 14.65 19.78
N LEU A 109 -10.76 13.85 20.58
CA LEU A 109 -10.44 12.44 20.80
C LEU A 109 -11.10 11.54 19.74
N ALA A 110 -10.33 10.62 19.17
CA ALA A 110 -10.83 9.57 18.28
C ALA A 110 -11.79 8.61 19.00
N SER A 111 -11.67 8.46 20.32
CA SER A 111 -12.55 7.66 21.15
C SER A 111 -13.94 8.26 21.36
N ASN A 112 -14.15 9.54 21.05
CA ASN A 112 -15.46 10.18 21.13
C ASN A 112 -16.26 9.91 19.83
N PRO A 113 -17.38 9.16 19.89
CA PRO A 113 -18.17 8.84 18.70
C PRO A 113 -18.69 10.08 17.97
N ALA A 114 -18.94 11.19 18.67
CA ALA A 114 -19.46 12.43 18.08
C ALA A 114 -18.45 13.11 17.12
N ASN A 115 -17.18 12.71 17.13
CA ASN A 115 -16.17 13.20 16.19
C ASN A 115 -16.10 12.41 14.87
N TRP A 116 -16.99 11.43 14.67
CA TRP A 116 -17.02 10.57 13.50
C TRP A 116 -18.36 10.63 12.76
N SER A 117 -18.32 10.32 11.46
CA SER A 117 -19.53 10.07 10.68
C SER A 117 -20.43 9.03 11.36
N ASP A 118 -21.74 9.24 11.25
CA ASP A 118 -22.79 8.43 11.88
C ASP A 118 -22.73 8.37 13.42
N ASN A 119 -21.91 9.20 14.08
CA ASN A 119 -21.66 9.17 15.52
C ASN A 119 -21.15 7.81 16.03
N VAL A 120 -20.29 7.15 15.26
CA VAL A 120 -19.73 5.83 15.59
C VAL A 120 -18.22 5.83 15.35
N ILE A 121 -17.44 5.45 16.37
CA ILE A 121 -15.98 5.34 16.26
C ILE A 121 -15.56 4.25 15.25
N PRO A 122 -14.37 4.36 14.64
CA PRO A 122 -13.79 3.30 13.83
C PRO A 122 -13.61 1.99 14.61
N GLN A 123 -13.83 0.87 13.93
CA GLN A 123 -13.58 -0.49 14.38
C GLN A 123 -12.49 -1.18 13.53
N ASN A 124 -12.08 -2.38 13.93
CA ASN A 124 -11.15 -3.19 13.14
C ASN A 124 -11.73 -3.49 11.76
N GLY A 125 -10.95 -3.26 10.71
CA GLY A 125 -11.36 -3.47 9.32
C GLY A 125 -12.13 -2.31 8.69
N ASP A 126 -12.49 -1.27 9.45
CA ASP A 126 -13.09 -0.06 8.86
C ASP A 126 -12.08 0.69 7.98
N LYS A 127 -12.61 1.45 7.01
CA LYS A 127 -11.82 2.42 6.25
C LYS A 127 -11.95 3.79 6.92
N VAL A 128 -10.83 4.42 7.24
CA VAL A 128 -10.80 5.73 7.90
C VAL A 128 -10.49 6.83 6.89
N LEU A 129 -11.22 7.93 6.97
CA LEU A 129 -11.04 9.11 6.13
C LEU A 129 -10.91 10.37 6.98
N PHE A 130 -9.89 11.15 6.70
CA PHE A 130 -9.81 12.55 7.11
C PHE A 130 -9.89 13.36 5.82
N ASP A 131 -10.88 14.23 5.72
CA ASP A 131 -11.10 15.04 4.52
C ASP A 131 -11.38 16.50 4.85
N GLU A 132 -11.85 17.26 3.86
CA GLU A 132 -12.20 18.68 3.99
C GLU A 132 -13.43 18.95 4.87
N THR A 133 -14.10 17.92 5.40
CA THR A 133 -15.26 18.06 6.31
C THR A 133 -14.91 18.89 7.54
N THR A 134 -13.66 18.81 8.01
CA THR A 134 -13.22 19.56 9.19
C THR A 134 -11.73 19.90 9.12
N THR A 135 -11.35 20.96 9.83
CA THR A 135 -9.94 21.32 10.06
C THR A 135 -9.49 20.95 11.48
N LYS A 136 -10.40 20.44 12.32
CA LYS A 136 -10.13 20.13 13.72
C LYS A 136 -9.11 18.99 13.83
N ASP A 137 -8.07 19.19 14.63
CA ASP A 137 -7.07 18.18 14.94
C ASP A 137 -7.70 16.95 15.60
N CYS A 138 -7.13 15.79 15.31
CA CYS A 138 -7.51 14.49 15.86
C CYS A 138 -6.38 13.95 16.75
N ILE A 139 -6.74 13.50 17.94
CA ILE A 139 -5.89 12.71 18.82
C ILE A 139 -6.36 11.26 18.66
N TRP A 140 -5.56 10.45 18.00
CA TRP A 140 -5.83 9.03 17.81
C TRP A 140 -5.51 8.26 19.09
N ASP A 141 -6.54 8.10 19.93
CA ASP A 141 -6.49 7.45 21.25
C ASP A 141 -7.24 6.12 21.31
N ILE A 142 -7.54 5.54 20.15
CA ILE A 142 -8.19 4.23 20.02
C ILE A 142 -7.20 3.15 19.56
N ASN A 143 -7.47 1.89 19.92
CA ASN A 143 -6.67 0.74 19.52
C ASN A 143 -7.46 -0.15 18.55
N VAL A 144 -7.46 0.25 17.29
CA VAL A 144 -8.10 -0.49 16.20
C VAL A 144 -7.13 -0.63 15.02
N ALA A 145 -7.37 -1.63 14.18
CA ALA A 145 -6.63 -1.88 12.95
C ALA A 145 -7.51 -1.62 11.72
N PRO A 146 -7.53 -0.39 11.18
CA PRO A 146 -8.31 -0.06 9.98
C PRO A 146 -7.87 -0.90 8.77
N ALA A 147 -8.78 -1.16 7.84
CA ALA A 147 -8.43 -1.71 6.53
C ALA A 147 -7.66 -0.70 5.67
N SER A 148 -7.96 0.59 5.81
CA SER A 148 -7.18 1.67 5.19
C SER A 148 -7.35 2.97 5.97
N MET A 149 -6.42 3.90 5.77
CA MET A 149 -6.55 5.27 6.27
C MET A 149 -6.12 6.26 5.18
N SER A 150 -6.90 7.32 4.97
CA SER A 150 -6.57 8.37 4.01
C SER A 150 -6.76 9.76 4.63
N LEU A 151 -5.76 10.64 4.48
CA LEU A 151 -5.88 12.07 4.74
C LEU A 151 -5.86 12.78 3.38
N THR A 152 -6.99 13.36 2.96
CA THR A 152 -7.16 13.93 1.62
C THR A 152 -8.08 15.15 1.62
N GLY A 153 -7.56 16.33 1.31
CA GLY A 153 -8.26 17.60 1.53
C GLY A 153 -8.26 18.07 2.99
N TYR A 154 -7.94 17.18 3.95
CA TYR A 154 -7.77 17.51 5.36
C TYR A 154 -6.59 18.46 5.57
N THR A 155 -6.77 19.47 6.43
CA THR A 155 -5.76 20.49 6.75
C THR A 155 -5.29 20.46 8.20
N GLY A 156 -5.95 19.68 9.06
CA GLY A 156 -5.55 19.51 10.46
C GLY A 156 -4.44 18.48 10.65
N THR A 157 -4.18 18.16 11.92
CA THR A 157 -3.21 17.17 12.37
C THR A 157 -3.89 15.98 13.03
N ALA A 158 -3.63 14.77 12.51
CA ALA A 158 -3.89 13.52 13.23
C ALA A 158 -2.64 13.13 14.03
N THR A 159 -2.74 13.15 15.36
CA THR A 159 -1.64 12.83 16.28
C THR A 159 -1.89 11.49 16.96
N LEU A 160 -0.95 10.56 16.86
CA LEU A 160 -1.05 9.27 17.53
C LEU A 160 -0.85 9.40 19.05
N ASN A 161 -1.78 8.86 19.82
CA ASN A 161 -1.61 8.65 21.27
C ASN A 161 -1.36 7.15 21.59
N THR A 162 -1.79 6.27 20.69
CA THR A 162 -1.53 4.82 20.66
C THR A 162 -0.76 4.45 19.38
N SER A 163 -0.03 3.34 19.38
CA SER A 163 0.54 2.79 18.14
C SER A 163 -0.58 2.35 17.20
N LEU A 164 -0.36 2.53 15.89
CA LEU A 164 -1.37 2.29 14.86
C LEU A 164 -0.91 1.17 13.92
N THR A 165 -1.75 0.16 13.77
CA THR A 165 -1.64 -0.83 12.69
C THR A 165 -2.72 -0.54 11.66
N ILE A 166 -2.37 -0.50 10.38
CA ILE A 166 -3.31 -0.43 9.26
C ILE A 166 -3.12 -1.72 8.46
N ASN A 167 -4.19 -2.51 8.32
CA ASN A 167 -4.11 -3.81 7.65
C ASN A 167 -3.87 -3.69 6.14
N GLY A 168 -4.29 -2.59 5.52
CA GLY A 168 -4.05 -2.27 4.13
C GLY A 168 -3.18 -1.02 4.00
N SER A 169 -3.63 -0.08 3.18
CA SER A 169 -2.83 1.07 2.77
C SER A 169 -3.07 2.33 3.61
N LEU A 170 -2.02 3.16 3.67
CA LEU A 170 -2.07 4.50 4.23
C LEU A 170 -1.76 5.53 3.14
N GLY A 171 -2.67 6.49 2.94
CA GLY A 171 -2.45 7.67 2.11
C GLY A 171 -2.46 8.94 2.93
N ILE A 172 -1.37 9.70 2.91
CA ILE A 172 -1.27 11.05 3.46
C ILE A 172 -1.16 11.98 2.27
N LEU A 173 -2.30 12.35 1.67
CA LEU A 173 -2.36 13.18 0.46
C LEU A 173 -2.41 14.67 0.79
N SER A 174 -2.84 15.01 2.01
CA SER A 174 -2.81 16.35 2.60
C SER A 174 -2.72 16.27 4.13
N GLY A 175 -2.64 17.42 4.79
CA GLY A 175 -2.66 17.51 6.25
C GLY A 175 -1.40 16.91 6.88
N VAL A 176 -1.52 16.58 8.16
CA VAL A 176 -0.39 16.05 8.95
C VAL A 176 -0.78 14.76 9.66
N LEU A 177 0.04 13.71 9.49
CA LEU A 177 0.07 12.58 10.42
C LEU A 177 1.31 12.72 11.31
N ASN A 178 1.10 12.89 12.61
CA ASN A 178 2.17 12.95 13.61
C ASN A 178 2.19 11.67 14.43
N LEU A 179 3.26 10.89 14.31
CA LEU A 179 3.40 9.62 15.00
C LEU A 179 3.68 9.76 16.49
N ASN A 180 4.18 10.91 16.95
CA ASN A 180 4.31 11.23 18.38
C ASN A 180 4.95 10.08 19.22
N ASN A 181 6.04 9.53 18.70
CA ASN A 181 6.81 8.43 19.25
C ASN A 181 5.99 7.13 19.42
N ARG A 182 5.04 6.87 18.52
CA ARG A 182 4.22 5.66 18.45
C ARG A 182 4.52 4.90 17.16
N ASN A 183 4.48 3.57 17.24
CA ASN A 183 4.79 2.75 16.08
C ASN A 183 3.65 2.81 15.06
N LEU A 184 4.04 2.71 13.79
CA LEU A 184 3.13 2.62 12.65
C LEU A 184 3.44 1.35 11.87
N ASP A 185 2.47 0.44 11.74
CA ASP A 185 2.60 -0.78 10.95
C ASP A 185 1.58 -0.75 9.81
N ILE A 186 2.04 -0.97 8.57
CA ILE A 186 1.25 -0.84 7.35
C ILE A 186 1.33 -2.13 6.57
N GLY A 187 0.18 -2.79 6.46
CA GLY A 187 0.02 -4.10 5.84
C GLY A 187 0.14 -4.09 4.32
N ASP A 188 0.00 -2.93 3.67
CA ASP A 188 0.23 -2.72 2.24
C ASP A 188 1.15 -1.51 1.99
N TYR A 189 0.75 -0.55 1.14
CA TYR A 189 1.60 0.58 0.75
C TYR A 189 1.41 1.81 1.66
N LEU A 190 2.49 2.59 1.78
CA LEU A 190 2.48 3.93 2.36
C LEU A 190 2.66 4.95 1.24
N LEU A 191 1.79 5.95 1.18
CA LEU A 191 1.88 7.08 0.25
C LEU A 191 1.88 8.41 0.99
N ILE A 192 2.98 9.15 0.89
CA ILE A 192 3.04 10.57 1.25
C ILE A 192 2.90 11.35 -0.06
N GLY A 193 1.71 11.88 -0.31
CA GLY A 193 1.41 12.70 -1.49
C GLY A 193 2.03 14.10 -1.37
N ILE A 194 2.04 14.85 -2.47
CA ILE A 194 2.75 16.15 -2.57
C ILE A 194 2.42 17.17 -1.47
N ASN A 195 1.19 17.15 -0.94
CA ASN A 195 0.75 18.04 0.13
C ASN A 195 0.69 17.35 1.50
N GLY A 196 1.06 16.07 1.58
CA GLY A 196 1.05 15.27 2.79
C GLY A 196 2.31 15.47 3.62
N ASN A 197 2.14 15.42 4.94
CA ASN A 197 3.22 15.57 5.90
C ASN A 197 3.19 14.42 6.91
N LEU A 198 4.29 13.67 7.01
CA LEU A 198 4.47 12.60 7.99
C LEU A 198 5.58 12.97 8.97
N TYR A 199 5.23 13.20 10.23
CA TYR A 199 6.19 13.43 11.31
C TYR A 199 6.46 12.13 12.06
N ALA A 200 7.62 11.52 11.79
CA ALA A 200 7.96 10.22 12.34
C ALA A 200 8.46 10.29 13.78
N THR A 201 9.02 11.42 14.23
CA THR A 201 9.56 11.61 15.59
C THR A 201 10.59 10.51 15.94
N SER A 202 10.48 9.78 17.04
CA SER A 202 11.37 8.62 17.36
C SER A 202 10.74 7.25 17.08
N SER A 203 9.73 7.19 16.19
CA SER A 203 8.90 6.01 15.98
C SER A 203 9.56 4.90 15.15
N THR A 204 8.99 3.70 15.20
CA THR A 204 9.25 2.66 14.18
C THR A 204 8.11 2.63 13.17
N ILE A 205 8.45 2.69 11.88
CA ILE A 205 7.50 2.58 10.77
C ILE A 205 7.80 1.28 10.01
N THR A 206 6.83 0.37 9.94
CA THR A 206 6.93 -0.89 9.19
C THR A 206 6.02 -0.83 7.97
N VAL A 207 6.57 -1.15 6.79
CA VAL A 207 5.81 -1.18 5.54
C VAL A 207 6.01 -2.52 4.84
N LYS A 208 4.90 -3.17 4.45
CA LYS A 208 4.90 -4.48 3.79
C LYS A 208 4.84 -4.43 2.26
N SER A 209 4.55 -3.28 1.66
CA SER A 209 4.48 -3.14 0.21
C SER A 209 5.31 -1.93 -0.24
N ILE A 210 4.75 -1.04 -1.03
CA ILE A 210 5.49 0.07 -1.64
C ILE A 210 5.62 1.24 -0.66
N TRP A 211 6.80 1.88 -0.65
CA TRP A 211 7.03 3.19 -0.02
C TRP A 211 7.00 4.28 -1.10
N PHE A 212 6.02 5.18 -1.05
CA PHE A 212 5.98 6.37 -1.89
C PHE A 212 6.18 7.63 -1.05
N ASN A 213 7.20 8.43 -1.39
CA ASN A 213 7.40 9.74 -0.80
C ASN A 213 7.48 10.84 -1.88
N TYR A 214 6.34 11.46 -2.16
CA TYR A 214 6.22 12.61 -3.07
C TYR A 214 5.95 13.93 -2.32
N GLY A 215 5.70 13.86 -1.00
CA GLY A 215 5.52 15.01 -0.11
C GLY A 215 6.63 15.13 0.91
N ASN A 216 6.26 15.45 2.15
CA ASN A 216 7.20 15.73 3.22
C ASN A 216 7.24 14.60 4.26
N PHE A 217 8.34 13.85 4.26
CA PHE A 217 8.69 12.94 5.35
C PHE A 217 9.68 13.62 6.30
N TYR A 218 9.29 13.80 7.56
CA TYR A 218 10.14 14.34 8.62
C TYR A 218 10.62 13.19 9.51
N PRO A 219 11.84 12.65 9.29
CA PRO A 219 12.25 11.38 9.88
C PRO A 219 12.50 11.45 11.39
N GLY A 220 12.81 12.61 11.97
CA GLY A 220 13.24 12.69 13.37
C GLY A 220 14.41 11.74 13.64
N THR A 221 14.26 10.88 14.64
CA THR A 221 15.17 9.76 14.94
C THR A 221 14.55 8.39 14.67
N SER A 222 13.55 8.34 13.78
CA SER A 222 12.77 7.13 13.49
C SER A 222 13.56 6.01 12.80
N THR A 223 12.97 4.83 12.80
CA THR A 223 13.43 3.68 12.02
C THR A 223 12.35 3.24 11.05
N VAL A 224 12.68 3.19 9.76
CA VAL A 224 11.83 2.59 8.71
C VAL A 224 12.30 1.18 8.43
N ILE A 225 11.38 0.21 8.51
CA ILE A 225 11.62 -1.20 8.27
C ILE A 225 10.75 -1.68 7.10
N LEU A 226 11.40 -2.17 6.05
CA LEU A 226 10.76 -2.75 4.88
C LEU A 226 10.71 -4.28 5.05
N THR A 227 9.51 -4.83 5.22
CA THR A 227 9.31 -6.24 5.60
C THR A 227 8.65 -7.11 4.52
N GLY A 228 8.16 -6.49 3.45
CA GLY A 228 7.53 -7.15 2.32
C GLY A 228 8.50 -7.82 1.36
N THR A 229 7.95 -8.45 0.32
CA THR A 229 8.71 -9.05 -0.80
C THR A 229 8.64 -8.17 -2.03
N ASN A 230 9.71 -8.11 -2.82
CA ASN A 230 9.80 -7.33 -4.07
C ASN A 230 9.35 -5.88 -3.88
N GLN A 231 9.75 -5.26 -2.77
CA GLN A 231 9.32 -3.91 -2.41
C GLN A 231 10.03 -2.86 -3.27
N THR A 232 9.38 -1.72 -3.44
CA THR A 232 9.92 -0.57 -4.15
C THR A 232 9.87 0.67 -3.28
N ILE A 233 10.91 1.49 -3.35
CA ILE A 233 10.95 2.84 -2.81
C ILE A 233 10.86 3.83 -3.97
N TYR A 234 9.82 4.65 -3.96
CA TYR A 234 9.60 5.76 -4.90
C TYR A 234 9.76 7.11 -4.22
N GLY A 235 10.29 8.07 -4.99
CA GLY A 235 10.56 9.43 -4.58
C GLY A 235 11.86 9.56 -3.80
N ASN A 236 12.31 10.81 -3.65
CA ASN A 236 13.46 11.12 -2.81
C ASN A 236 13.05 11.02 -1.34
N THR A 237 13.77 10.26 -0.52
CA THR A 237 13.49 10.16 0.91
C THR A 237 14.73 10.39 1.74
N ILE A 238 14.57 11.14 2.84
CA ILE A 238 15.57 11.24 3.89
C ILE A 238 15.12 10.37 5.05
N PHE A 239 15.79 9.24 5.26
CA PHE A 239 15.57 8.35 6.40
C PHE A 239 16.56 8.68 7.52
N TYR A 240 16.14 8.49 8.77
CA TYR A 240 17.09 8.46 9.87
C TYR A 240 17.76 7.08 9.97
N ASN A 241 16.98 6.02 10.20
CA ASN A 241 17.40 4.64 9.96
C ASN A 241 16.56 3.98 8.87
N LEU A 242 17.19 3.19 8.00
CA LEU A 242 16.52 2.35 7.00
C LEU A 242 17.00 0.90 7.12
N ILE A 243 16.06 -0.03 7.25
CA ILE A 243 16.32 -1.46 7.40
C ILE A 243 15.53 -2.26 6.36
N LYS A 244 16.23 -3.11 5.61
CA LYS A 244 15.66 -4.21 4.83
C LYS A 244 16.55 -5.43 5.02
N THR A 245 16.00 -6.49 5.60
CA THR A 245 16.69 -7.76 5.80
C THR A 245 15.84 -8.91 5.27
N VAL A 246 16.43 -9.89 4.62
CA VAL A 246 15.71 -11.03 4.05
C VAL A 246 16.40 -12.35 4.36
N THR A 247 15.61 -13.39 4.57
CA THR A 247 16.08 -14.77 4.80
C THR A 247 15.94 -15.66 3.56
N SER A 248 15.22 -15.17 2.56
CA SER A 248 15.03 -15.76 1.23
C SER A 248 15.43 -14.72 0.19
N ALA A 249 15.95 -15.14 -0.96
CA ALA A 249 16.32 -14.21 -2.02
C ALA A 249 15.13 -13.31 -2.39
N ASP A 250 15.38 -12.01 -2.48
CA ASP A 250 14.35 -11.00 -2.65
C ASP A 250 14.94 -9.76 -3.32
N THR A 251 14.08 -8.92 -3.89
CA THR A 251 14.51 -7.68 -4.55
C THR A 251 13.97 -6.46 -3.83
N LEU A 252 14.83 -5.48 -3.60
CA LEU A 252 14.47 -4.12 -3.24
C LEU A 252 14.76 -3.21 -4.45
N TYR A 253 13.70 -2.58 -4.95
CA TYR A 253 13.77 -1.65 -6.06
C TYR A 253 13.85 -0.21 -5.57
N PHE A 254 14.65 0.60 -6.25
CA PHE A 254 14.76 2.04 -6.06
C PHE A 254 14.32 2.74 -7.35
N GLU A 255 13.47 3.77 -7.23
CA GLU A 255 13.03 4.54 -8.39
C GLU A 255 14.23 5.15 -9.14
N ALA A 256 14.27 4.91 -10.45
CA ALA A 256 15.32 5.46 -11.29
C ALA A 256 15.34 7.01 -11.25
N GLY A 257 16.50 7.60 -11.00
CA GLY A 257 16.70 9.04 -10.84
C GLY A 257 16.47 9.56 -9.42
N SER A 258 15.97 8.73 -8.50
CA SER A 258 15.71 9.13 -7.11
C SER A 258 16.95 8.94 -6.22
N THR A 259 17.06 9.77 -5.18
CA THR A 259 18.09 9.71 -4.15
C THR A 259 17.49 9.34 -2.81
N GLN A 260 18.04 8.29 -2.19
CA GLN A 260 17.74 7.94 -0.80
C GLN A 260 18.88 8.42 0.10
N THR A 261 18.58 9.30 1.05
CA THR A 261 19.57 9.76 2.05
C THR A 261 19.31 9.05 3.37
N ILE A 262 20.35 8.51 4.00
CA ILE A 262 20.24 7.82 5.29
C ILE A 262 21.17 8.51 6.28
N ILE A 263 20.58 9.21 7.25
CA ILE A 263 21.31 10.06 8.19
C ILE A 263 22.14 9.23 9.17
N ASN A 264 21.56 8.18 9.75
CA ASN A 264 22.18 7.43 10.85
C ASN A 264 22.56 5.99 10.48
N ASN A 265 21.62 5.06 10.39
CA ASN A 265 21.96 3.65 10.13
C ASN A 265 21.26 3.11 8.88
N LEU A 266 22.06 2.63 7.92
CA LEU A 266 21.59 1.88 6.77
C LEU A 266 21.89 0.39 6.99
N THR A 267 20.86 -0.45 6.94
CA THR A 267 20.99 -1.91 7.02
C THR A 267 20.29 -2.58 5.85
N LEU A 268 21.06 -3.18 4.95
CA LEU A 268 20.57 -3.90 3.77
C LEU A 268 21.24 -5.28 3.75
N GLN A 269 20.52 -6.33 4.13
CA GLN A 269 21.13 -7.66 4.31
C GLN A 269 20.30 -8.78 3.71
N GLY A 270 20.95 -9.65 2.95
CA GLY A 270 20.45 -10.98 2.66
C GLY A 270 20.92 -12.01 3.69
N SER A 271 20.90 -13.27 3.30
CA SER A 271 21.56 -14.36 4.03
C SER A 271 22.39 -15.23 3.09
N ALA A 272 23.19 -16.15 3.63
CA ALA A 272 23.93 -17.10 2.81
C ALA A 272 23.01 -17.82 1.79
N ASN A 273 23.42 -17.84 0.53
CA ASN A 273 22.66 -18.35 -0.63
C ASN A 273 21.35 -17.62 -0.97
N ASN A 274 20.99 -16.56 -0.24
CA ASN A 274 19.75 -15.80 -0.42
C ASN A 274 20.08 -14.30 -0.42
N LEU A 275 20.64 -13.82 -1.53
CA LEU A 275 21.06 -12.43 -1.66
C LEU A 275 19.85 -11.49 -1.66
N LEU A 276 20.02 -10.31 -1.05
CA LEU A 276 19.13 -9.18 -1.27
C LEU A 276 19.58 -8.45 -2.54
N LEU A 277 18.75 -8.47 -3.57
CA LEU A 277 19.02 -7.76 -4.82
C LEU A 277 18.63 -6.30 -4.65
N LEU A 278 19.57 -5.39 -4.87
CA LEU A 278 19.35 -3.95 -4.93
C LEU A 278 19.34 -3.53 -6.40
N ARG A 279 18.20 -3.02 -6.87
CA ARG A 279 17.95 -2.77 -8.30
C ARG A 279 17.30 -1.41 -8.53
N SER A 280 17.57 -0.85 -9.70
CA SER A 280 16.77 0.22 -10.29
C SER A 280 15.40 -0.29 -10.75
N THR A 281 14.40 0.60 -10.78
CA THR A 281 13.12 0.32 -11.47
C THR A 281 13.22 0.38 -13.00
N LYS A 282 14.31 0.91 -13.55
CA LYS A 282 14.66 0.81 -14.97
C LYS A 282 15.80 -0.22 -15.13
N ASN A 283 16.02 -0.66 -16.36
CA ASN A 283 17.13 -1.55 -16.68
C ASN A 283 17.82 -1.05 -17.96
N GLY A 284 19.15 -1.15 -18.01
CA GLY A 284 19.89 -1.19 -19.26
C GLY A 284 20.36 0.16 -19.80
N GLN A 285 20.55 1.18 -18.96
CA GLN A 285 21.18 2.44 -19.36
C GLN A 285 22.68 2.45 -18.98
N SER A 286 23.50 3.19 -19.73
CA SER A 286 24.95 3.35 -19.50
C SER A 286 25.31 4.28 -18.33
N PHE A 287 24.32 4.69 -17.52
CA PHE A 287 24.49 5.60 -16.39
C PHE A 287 23.88 4.97 -15.15
N PRO A 288 24.37 5.28 -13.93
CA PRO A 288 23.77 4.76 -12.72
C PRO A 288 22.32 5.23 -12.66
N GLU A 289 21.44 4.31 -12.31
CA GLU A 289 20.02 4.52 -12.44
C GLU A 289 19.40 4.95 -11.12
N TRP A 290 20.01 4.66 -9.96
CA TRP A 290 19.51 5.09 -8.66
C TRP A 290 20.62 5.56 -7.73
N TYR A 291 20.28 6.48 -6.81
CA TYR A 291 21.26 7.18 -5.98
C TYR A 291 21.03 6.91 -4.50
N ILE A 292 22.13 6.82 -3.74
CA ILE A 292 22.09 6.68 -2.29
C ILE A 292 23.15 7.58 -1.62
N ASN A 293 22.79 8.18 -0.49
CA ASN A 293 23.66 9.03 0.33
C ASN A 293 23.63 8.54 1.79
N PRO A 294 24.32 7.45 2.13
CA PRO A 294 24.48 7.04 3.52
C PRO A 294 25.47 7.98 4.23
N GLN A 295 25.05 8.62 5.32
CA GLN A 295 25.85 9.58 6.07
C GLN A 295 26.39 9.01 7.39
N GLY A 296 25.77 7.95 7.92
CA GLY A 296 26.24 7.24 9.11
C GLY A 296 26.68 5.80 8.83
N THR A 297 26.34 4.87 9.72
CA THR A 297 26.72 3.47 9.65
C THR A 297 26.11 2.78 8.43
N ARG A 298 26.94 1.97 7.75
CA ARG A 298 26.58 1.18 6.56
C ARG A 298 26.76 -0.29 6.88
N ASN A 299 25.66 -1.01 7.07
CA ASN A 299 25.65 -2.44 7.35
C ASN A 299 25.05 -3.17 6.13
N ILE A 300 25.90 -3.43 5.13
CA ILE A 300 25.50 -4.07 3.86
C ILE A 300 26.28 -5.37 3.68
N SER A 301 25.55 -6.48 3.61
CA SER A 301 26.10 -7.83 3.45
C SER A 301 25.10 -8.74 2.72
N PHE A 302 25.58 -9.80 2.09
CA PHE A 302 24.80 -10.71 1.25
C PHE A 302 23.90 -9.94 0.28
N ALA A 303 24.44 -8.87 -0.33
CA ALA A 303 23.71 -8.01 -1.24
C ALA A 303 24.22 -8.21 -2.66
N ASP A 304 23.32 -8.25 -3.63
CA ASP A 304 23.66 -8.16 -5.04
C ASP A 304 23.30 -6.75 -5.51
N ILE A 305 24.27 -5.97 -5.96
CA ILE A 305 24.09 -4.55 -6.26
C ILE A 305 24.29 -4.31 -7.75
N LYS A 306 23.37 -3.55 -8.35
CA LYS A 306 23.46 -3.11 -9.75
C LYS A 306 22.97 -1.67 -9.92
N ASP A 307 23.63 -0.93 -10.82
CA ASP A 307 23.22 0.41 -11.28
C ASP A 307 23.18 1.48 -10.16
N LEU A 308 23.94 1.29 -9.07
CA LEU A 308 23.97 2.17 -7.89
C LEU A 308 24.97 3.33 -8.06
N TYR A 309 24.60 4.54 -7.65
CA TYR A 309 25.56 5.63 -7.43
C TYR A 309 25.52 6.15 -6.00
N CYS A 310 26.62 5.97 -5.28
CA CYS A 310 26.79 6.54 -3.94
C CYS A 310 27.21 8.00 -4.08
N THR A 311 26.34 8.93 -3.71
CA THR A 311 26.63 10.38 -3.77
C THR A 311 27.40 10.89 -2.55
N ASN A 312 27.57 10.04 -1.53
CA ASN A 312 28.41 10.38 -0.38
C ASN A 312 29.90 10.32 -0.74
N PHE A 313 30.71 11.21 -0.16
CA PHE A 313 32.16 11.22 -0.35
C PHE A 313 32.85 9.95 0.19
N THR A 314 32.26 9.32 1.21
CA THR A 314 32.74 8.04 1.73
C THR A 314 32.01 6.91 1.02
N ASN A 315 32.78 6.13 0.25
CA ASN A 315 32.29 4.97 -0.47
C ASN A 315 31.61 3.97 0.47
N ILE A 316 30.65 3.24 -0.09
CA ILE A 316 30.07 2.08 0.57
C ILE A 316 31.09 0.94 0.50
N ILE A 317 31.41 0.34 1.63
CA ILE A 317 32.18 -0.91 1.67
C ILE A 317 31.19 -2.01 2.03
N VAL A 318 31.04 -2.99 1.13
CA VAL A 318 30.21 -4.16 1.38
C VAL A 318 31.06 -5.35 1.81
N MET A 319 30.45 -6.30 2.51
CA MET A 319 31.13 -7.54 2.89
C MET A 319 31.45 -8.41 1.66
N PRO A 320 32.50 -9.27 1.69
CA PRO A 320 32.90 -10.10 0.54
C PRO A 320 31.85 -11.13 0.07
N ASP A 321 30.77 -11.31 0.84
CA ASP A 321 29.61 -12.13 0.53
C ASP A 321 28.61 -11.46 -0.44
N SER A 322 28.91 -10.22 -0.84
CA SER A 322 28.09 -9.40 -1.74
C SER A 322 28.60 -9.47 -3.18
N VAL A 323 27.69 -9.27 -4.15
CA VAL A 323 27.94 -9.43 -5.59
C VAL A 323 27.84 -8.09 -6.30
N ASN A 324 28.82 -7.79 -7.15
CA ASN A 324 28.81 -6.65 -8.07
C ASN A 324 28.20 -7.08 -9.41
N SER A 325 26.93 -6.75 -9.65
CA SER A 325 26.25 -7.02 -10.93
C SER A 325 26.47 -5.93 -11.99
N GLY A 326 27.36 -4.97 -11.72
CA GLY A 326 27.82 -3.96 -12.66
C GLY A 326 27.18 -2.57 -12.48
N ASN A 327 27.84 -1.58 -13.10
CA ASN A 327 27.42 -0.16 -13.15
C ASN A 327 27.23 0.47 -11.75
N ASN A 328 28.09 0.09 -10.81
CA ASN A 328 28.10 0.65 -9.46
C ASN A 328 29.22 1.69 -9.32
N THR A 329 28.90 2.86 -8.76
CA THR A 329 29.86 3.93 -8.47
C THR A 329 29.85 4.26 -6.99
N GLY A 330 31.04 4.37 -6.39
CA GLY A 330 31.20 4.67 -4.95
C GLY A 330 30.86 3.47 -4.04
N VAL A 331 31.06 2.25 -4.53
CA VAL A 331 30.89 0.99 -3.79
C VAL A 331 32.14 0.13 -3.96
N SER A 332 32.63 -0.49 -2.87
CA SER A 332 33.79 -1.39 -2.87
C SER A 332 33.39 -2.77 -2.36
N PHE A 333 33.74 -3.81 -3.12
CA PHE A 333 33.41 -5.22 -2.87
C PHE A 333 34.57 -6.01 -2.24
N GLY A 334 35.36 -5.36 -1.37
CA GLY A 334 36.32 -6.05 -0.52
C GLY A 334 37.62 -6.54 -1.19
N GLY A 335 38.07 -5.93 -2.30
CA GLY A 335 39.35 -6.37 -2.89
C GLY A 335 40.11 -5.46 -3.86
N SER A 336 39.49 -4.58 -4.66
CA SER A 336 40.25 -3.95 -5.76
C SER A 336 39.74 -2.62 -6.33
N GLU A 337 38.79 -1.94 -5.69
CA GLU A 337 38.18 -0.72 -6.28
C GLU A 337 38.39 0.54 -5.43
N CYS A 338 39.57 0.68 -4.85
CA CYS A 338 40.06 1.98 -4.34
C CYS A 338 41.13 2.53 -5.27
N ILE A 339 40.73 3.33 -6.26
CA ILE A 339 41.46 4.53 -6.70
C ILE A 339 40.42 5.59 -7.04
#